data_AF-A0A0F0HN32-F1
#
_entry.id   AF-A0A0F0HN32-F1
#
_cell.length_a   1.000
_cell.length_b   1.000
_cell.length_c   1.000
_cell.angle_alpha   90.00
_cell.angle_beta   90.00
_cell.angle_gamma   90.00
#
_symmetry.space_group_name_H-M   'P 1'
#
loop_
_entity.id
_entity.type
_entity.pdbx_description
1 polymer ?
#
loop_
_entity_poly.entity_id
_entity_poly.type
_entity_poly.pdbx_seq_one_letter_code
_entity_poly.pdbx_strand_id
1 'polypeptide(L)'
;MRTFSVGDREYAALIILSDFNEFEAMEVTEFTAGVRGKLVLEFRMTDESCWLESIGDGVEIPLLRRAIDVFREEFLEPRWQSGAPTPPW
;
A
#
# COMPACT_ATOMS: atom_id res chain seq x y z
N MET A 1 -4.71 3.09 -8.56
CA MET A 1 -4.46 4.13 -7.53
C MET A 1 -5.76 4.39 -6.81
N ARG A 2 -5.76 4.33 -5.47
CA ARG A 2 -6.95 4.57 -4.64
C ARG A 2 -6.66 5.69 -3.66
N THR A 3 -7.57 6.65 -3.52
CA THR A 3 -7.50 7.65 -2.46
C THR A 3 -8.34 7.23 -1.27
N PHE A 4 -7.93 7.64 -0.08
CA PHE A 4 -8.66 7.40 1.17
C PHE A 4 -8.32 8.46 2.20
N SER A 5 -9.22 8.66 3.15
CA SER A 5 -9.06 9.64 4.23
C SER A 5 -8.89 8.96 5.57
N VAL A 6 -8.11 9.59 6.45
CA VAL A 6 -7.98 9.24 7.87
C VAL A 6 -8.03 10.53 8.67
N GLY A 7 -9.12 10.74 9.40
CA GLY A 7 -9.43 12.06 9.97
C GLY A 7 -9.57 13.10 8.86
N ASP A 8 -8.94 14.26 9.05
CA ASP A 8 -8.98 15.39 8.10
C ASP A 8 -7.87 15.32 7.04
N ARG A 9 -7.10 14.22 6.99
CA ARG A 9 -6.01 14.02 6.03
C ARG A 9 -6.42 13.04 4.94
N GLU A 10 -5.99 13.33 3.71
CA GLU A 10 -6.20 12.47 2.56
C GLU A 10 -4.86 11.86 2.10
N TYR A 11 -4.95 10.62 1.63
CA TYR A 11 -3.81 9.80 1.23
C TYR A 11 -4.13 9.10 -0.10
N ALA A 12 -3.08 8.77 -0.84
CA ALA A 12 -3.17 7.97 -2.06
C ALA A 12 -2.35 6.70 -1.89
N ALA A 13 -2.99 5.54 -2.09
CA ALA A 13 -2.34 4.25 -2.24
C ALA A 13 -2.06 3.98 -3.73
N LEU A 14 -0.79 3.75 -4.05
CA LEU A 14 -0.30 3.40 -5.37
C LEU A 14 0.29 2.00 -5.33
N ILE A 15 -0.33 1.09 -6.09
CA ILE A 15 0.23 -0.22 -6.36
C ILE A 15 1.25 -0.10 -7.48
N ILE A 16 2.45 -0.60 -7.23
CA ILE A 16 3.57 -0.62 -8.14
C ILE A 16 3.87 -2.07 -8.47
N LEU A 17 3.51 -2.45 -9.69
CA LEU A 17 3.87 -3.73 -10.31
C LEU A 17 5.08 -3.47 -11.22
N SER A 18 6.15 -4.23 -11.04
CA SER A 18 7.36 -4.06 -11.84
C SER A 18 8.02 -5.41 -12.10
N ASP A 19 8.20 -5.75 -13.38
CA ASP A 19 8.99 -6.92 -13.79
C ASP A 19 10.51 -6.71 -13.56
N PHE A 20 10.92 -5.48 -13.22
CA PHE A 20 12.32 -5.11 -12.97
C PHE A 20 12.70 -5.15 -11.49
N ASN A 21 11.74 -5.34 -10.60
CA ASN A 21 11.97 -5.41 -9.17
C ASN A 21 11.78 -6.86 -8.70
N GLU A 22 12.55 -7.27 -7.69
CA GLU A 22 12.36 -8.57 -7.02
C GLU A 22 11.12 -8.58 -6.11
N PHE A 23 10.42 -7.46 -6.01
CA PHE A 23 9.23 -7.26 -5.19
C PHE A 23 8.25 -6.35 -5.89
N GLU A 24 6.99 -6.48 -5.50
CA GLU A 24 5.95 -5.52 -5.78
C GLU A 24 5.67 -4.68 -4.54
N ALA A 25 5.10 -3.49 -4.74
CA ALA A 25 4.92 -2.56 -3.63
C ALA A 25 3.56 -1.86 -3.65
N MET A 26 3.12 -1.44 -2.47
CA MET A 26 2.10 -0.42 -2.31
C MET A 26 2.69 0.78 -1.56
N GLU A 27 2.78 1.91 -2.25
CA GLU A 27 3.16 3.19 -1.65
C GLU A 27 1.91 3.93 -1.17
N VAL A 28 1.94 4.43 0.06
CA VAL A 28 0.97 5.41 0.55
C VAL A 28 1.66 6.76 0.60
N THR A 29 1.13 7.74 -0.11
CA THR A 29 1.60 9.13 -0.08
C THR A 29 0.53 10.03 0.51
N GLU A 30 0.94 11.13 1.14
CA GLU A 30 0.03 12.25 1.41
C GLU A 30 -0.63 12.70 0.10
N PHE A 31 -1.89 13.12 0.18
CA PHE A 31 -2.64 13.61 -0.97
C PHE A 31 -3.43 14.84 -0.57
N THR A 32 -3.14 15.97 -1.20
CA THR A 32 -3.77 17.24 -0.85
C THR A 32 -4.11 17.99 -2.14
N ALA A 33 -5.35 18.46 -2.25
CA ALA A 33 -5.82 19.24 -3.41
C ALA A 33 -5.53 18.56 -4.76
N GLY A 34 -5.67 17.24 -4.83
CA GLY A 34 -5.43 16.48 -6.06
C GLY A 34 -3.96 16.17 -6.36
N VAL A 35 -3.02 16.56 -5.49
CA VAL A 35 -1.57 16.42 -5.70
C VAL A 35 -0.99 15.39 -4.73
N ARG A 36 -0.13 14.50 -5.24
CA ARG A 36 0.66 13.57 -4.43
C ARG A 36 1.78 14.31 -3.72
N GLY A 37 1.84 14.12 -2.41
CA GLY A 37 2.90 14.61 -1.53
C GLY A 37 3.93 13.54 -1.20
N LYS A 38 4.40 13.56 0.04
CA LYS A 38 5.48 12.70 0.53
C LYS A 38 5.00 11.26 0.74
N LEU A 39 5.90 10.29 0.51
CA LEU A 39 5.74 8.90 0.94
C LEU A 39 5.65 8.81 2.46
N VAL A 40 4.61 8.12 2.95
CA VAL A 40 4.36 7.89 4.38
C VAL A 40 4.40 6.42 4.75
N LEU A 41 4.00 5.51 3.86
CA LEU A 41 4.14 4.07 4.07
C LEU A 41 4.56 3.39 2.77
N GLU A 42 5.35 2.33 2.89
CA GLU A 42 5.63 1.43 1.79
C GLU A 42 5.49 -0.01 2.27
N PHE A 43 4.54 -0.73 1.69
CA PHE A 43 4.42 -2.17 1.83
C PHE A 43 5.11 -2.82 0.65
N ARG A 44 5.90 -3.85 0.91
CA ARG A 44 6.53 -4.67 -0.12
C ARG A 44 6.06 -6.11 0.00
N MET A 45 6.01 -6.78 -1.13
CA MET A 45 5.58 -8.16 -1.22
C MET A 45 6.38 -8.91 -2.28
N THR A 46 6.70 -10.16 -1.95
CA THR A 46 7.12 -11.19 -2.88
C THR A 46 6.13 -12.35 -2.80
N ASP A 47 6.35 -13.38 -3.60
CA ASP A 47 5.54 -14.60 -3.54
C ASP A 47 5.74 -15.39 -2.23
N GLU A 48 6.72 -15.00 -1.40
CA GLU A 48 7.06 -15.68 -0.15
C GLU A 48 6.62 -14.90 1.10
N SER A 49 6.56 -13.58 1.03
CA SER A 49 6.32 -12.73 2.20
C SER A 49 5.77 -11.36 1.83
N CYS A 50 5.21 -10.67 2.83
CA CYS A 50 4.80 -9.28 2.76
C CYS A 50 5.28 -8.57 4.03
N TRP A 51 5.82 -7.36 3.89
CA TRP A 51 6.34 -6.58 5.02
C TRP A 51 6.13 -5.08 4.81
N LEU A 52 6.22 -4.34 5.92
CA LEU A 52 6.28 -2.89 5.90
C LEU A 52 7.75 -2.48 5.76
N GLU A 53 8.12 -1.95 4.60
CA GLU A 53 9.48 -1.52 4.30
C GLU A 53 9.80 -0.18 4.97
N SER A 54 8.89 0.78 4.82
CA SER A 54 9.10 2.13 5.33
C SER A 54 7.86 2.67 6.05
N ILE A 55 8.13 3.39 7.14
CA ILE A 55 7.14 4.14 7.91
C ILE A 55 7.68 5.55 8.13
N GLY A 56 6.93 6.54 7.65
CA GLY A 56 7.25 7.95 7.83
C GLY A 56 7.02 8.42 9.27
N ASP A 57 7.67 9.53 9.63
CA ASP A 57 7.46 10.17 10.92
C ASP A 57 6.00 10.60 11.11
N GLY A 58 5.47 10.39 12.32
CA GLY A 58 4.11 10.81 12.67
C GLY A 58 2.99 9.95 12.05
N VAL A 59 3.30 8.78 11.51
CA VAL A 59 2.27 7.80 11.15
C VAL A 59 1.60 7.27 12.42
N GLU A 60 0.29 7.46 12.48
CA GLU A 60 -0.53 6.94 13.57
C GLU A 60 -1.17 5.59 13.22
N ILE A 61 -1.54 4.83 14.25
CA ILE A 61 -2.19 3.50 14.09
C ILE A 61 -3.42 3.54 13.16
N PRO A 62 -4.31 4.57 13.19
CA PRO A 62 -5.44 4.63 12.26
C PRO A 62 -5.02 4.63 10.79
N LEU A 63 -3.94 5.33 10.44
CA LEU A 63 -3.40 5.34 9.08
C LEU A 63 -2.87 3.97 8.70
N LEU A 64 -2.08 3.34 9.59
CA LEU A 64 -1.55 2.00 9.34
C LEU A 64 -2.67 0.97 9.12
N ARG A 65 -3.70 0.98 9.97
CA ARG A 65 -4.87 0.08 9.82
C ARG A 65 -5.58 0.29 8.50
N ARG A 66 -5.87 1.55 8.15
CA ARG A 66 -6.58 1.84 6.91
C ARG A 66 -5.74 1.49 5.68
N ALA A 67 -4.44 1.69 5.74
CA ALA A 67 -3.53 1.29 4.67
C ALA A 67 -3.49 -0.24 4.49
N ILE A 68 -3.49 -1.02 5.58
CA ILE A 68 -3.58 -2.49 5.52
C ILE A 68 -4.90 -2.94 4.88
N ASP A 69 -6.02 -2.32 5.21
CA ASP A 69 -7.31 -2.64 4.57
C ASP A 69 -7.25 -2.36 3.06
N VAL A 70 -6.70 -1.20 2.67
CA VAL A 70 -6.52 -0.85 1.25
C VAL A 70 -5.58 -1.81 0.55
N PHE A 71 -4.48 -2.21 1.20
CA PHE A 71 -3.56 -3.22 0.67
C PHE A 71 -4.30 -4.55 0.43
N ARG A 72 -5.07 -5.02 1.41
CA ARG A 72 -5.84 -6.26 1.26
C ARG A 72 -6.83 -6.18 0.09
N GLU A 73 -7.66 -5.13 0.07
CA GLU A 73 -8.74 -4.94 -0.90
C GLU A 73 -8.23 -4.72 -2.33
N GLU A 74 -7.19 -3.92 -2.50
CA GLU A 74 -6.71 -3.52 -3.84
C GLU A 74 -5.61 -4.41 -4.39
N PHE A 75 -4.90 -5.13 -3.52
CA PHE A 75 -3.69 -5.85 -3.90
C PHE A 75 -3.79 -7.36 -3.69
N LEU A 76 -4.08 -7.81 -2.46
CA LEU A 76 -4.13 -9.24 -2.15
C LEU A 76 -5.38 -9.93 -2.71
N GLU A 77 -6.57 -9.37 -2.47
CA GLU A 77 -7.83 -9.97 -2.91
C GLU A 77 -7.90 -10.18 -4.44
N PRO A 78 -7.52 -9.22 -5.29
CA PRO A 78 -7.48 -9.44 -6.74
C PRO A 78 -6.45 -10.49 -7.17
N ARG A 79 -5.30 -10.60 -6.49
CA ARG A 79 -4.31 -11.65 -6.78
C ARG A 79 -4.85 -13.03 -6.45
N TRP A 80 -5.45 -13.20 -5.27
CA TRP A 80 -6.08 -14.46 -4.89
C TRP A 80 -7.16 -14.89 -5.87
N GLN A 81 -8.01 -13.96 -6.30
CA GLN A 81 -9.08 -14.24 -7.26
C GLN A 81 -8.55 -14.63 -8.66
N SER A 82 -7.40 -14.09 -9.06
CA SER A 82 -6.79 -14.37 -10.36
C SER A 82 -5.84 -15.57 -10.36
N GLY A 83 -5.54 -16.13 -9.19
CA GLY A 83 -4.53 -17.19 -9.04
C GLY A 83 -3.10 -16.70 -9.25
N ALA A 84 -2.88 -15.39 -9.15
CA ALA A 84 -1.54 -14.83 -9.19
C ALA A 84 -0.74 -15.27 -7.95
N PRO A 85 0.59 -15.37 -8.05
CA PRO A 85 1.43 -15.70 -6.90
C PRO A 85 1.18 -14.75 -5.72
N THR A 86 1.03 -15.32 -4.53
CA THR A 86 0.82 -14.61 -3.26
C THR A 86 1.58 -15.34 -2.15
N PRO A 87 1.98 -14.63 -1.08
CA PRO A 87 2.51 -15.28 0.11
C PRO A 87 1.57 -16.41 0.59
N PRO A 88 2.11 -17.52 1.12
CA PRO A 88 1.36 -18.76 1.36
C PRO A 88 0.44 -18.72 2.60
N TRP A 89 0.17 -17.55 3.17
CA TRP A 89 -0.54 -17.36 4.45
C TRP A 89 -1.78 -16.47 4.31
#